data_AF-A0A920FMI1-F1
#
_entry.id   AF-A0A920FMI1-F1
#
_cell.length_a   1.000
_cell.length_b   1.000
_cell.length_c   1.000
_cell.angle_alpha   90.00
_cell.angle_beta   90.00
_cell.angle_gamma   90.00
#
_symmetry.space_group_name_H-M   'P 1'
#
loop_
_entity.id
_entity.type
_entity.pdbx_description
1 polymer ?
#
loop_
_entity_poly.entity_id
_entity_poly.type
_entity_poly.pdbx_seq_one_letter_code
_entity_poly.pdbx_strand_id
1 'polypeptide(L)' 'MVGVIASQEGVDFVKNHLPEDTTIWIGAIDKEMTKESYIVPGLGDAGDLAYGTKKDD' A
#
# COMPACT_ATOMS: atom_id res chain seq x y z
N MET A 1 -4.99 3.34 11.36
CA MET A 1 -4.17 2.55 10.40
C MET A 1 -2.86 3.29 10.13
N VAL A 2 -1.76 2.58 9.95
CA VAL A 2 -0.45 3.16 9.59
C VAL A 2 0.11 2.42 8.38
N GLY A 3 0.66 3.13 7.40
CA GLY A 3 1.31 2.58 6.22
C GLY A 3 2.40 3.50 5.67
N VAL A 4 3.36 2.94 4.93
CA VAL A 4 4.48 3.72 4.35
C VAL A 4 4.05 4.38 3.05
N ILE A 5 3.48 3.60 2.12
CA ILE A 5 2.94 4.05 0.84
C ILE A 5 1.55 3.43 0.67
N ALA A 6 0.58 4.21 0.18
CA ALA A 6 -0.74 3.72 -0.19
C ALA A 6 -1.16 4.28 -1.56
N SER A 7 -2.03 3.56 -2.29
CA SER A 7 -2.70 4.11 -3.47
C SER A 7 -3.88 4.98 -3.07
N GLN A 8 -4.24 5.94 -3.91
CA GLN A 8 -5.44 6.77 -3.73
C GLN A 8 -6.70 5.90 -3.61
N GLU A 9 -6.85 4.90 -4.50
CA GLU A 9 -7.95 3.92 -4.45
C GLU A 9 -8.01 3.19 -3.09
N GLY A 10 -6.87 2.74 -2.58
CA GLY A 10 -6.80 2.06 -1.28
C GLY A 10 -7.18 2.97 -0.12
N VAL A 11 -6.74 4.23 -0.13
CA VAL A 11 -7.10 5.23 0.89
C VAL A 11 -8.60 5.51 0.89
N ASP A 12 -9.20 5.69 -0.28
CA ASP A 12 -10.63 5.97 -0.42
C ASP A 12 -11.47 4.75 -0.01
N PHE A 13 -11.02 3.55 -0.36
CA PHE A 13 -11.63 2.31 0.09
C PHE A 13 -11.66 2.23 1.62
N VAL A 14 -10.52 2.38 2.30
CA VAL A 14 -10.49 2.24 3.76
C VAL A 14 -11.25 3.36 4.47
N LYS A 15 -11.25 4.60 3.94
CA LYS A 15 -12.07 5.69 4.50
C LYS A 15 -13.56 5.38 4.50
N ASN A 16 -14.05 4.66 3.48
CA ASN A 16 -15.46 4.30 3.36
C ASN A 16 -15.87 3.07 4.19
N HIS A 17 -14.91 2.28 4.68
CA HIS A 17 -15.17 1.00 5.34
C HIS A 17 -14.70 0.95 6.79
N LEU A 18 -13.82 1.86 7.21
CA LEU A 18 -13.36 1.96 8.60
C LEU A 18 -14.26 2.90 9.41
N PRO A 19 -14.32 2.74 10.74
CA PRO A 19 -15.01 3.67 11.63
C PRO A 19 -14.56 5.13 11.44
N GLU A 20 -15.48 6.08 11.58
CA GLU A 20 -15.21 7.52 11.37
C GLU A 20 -14.11 8.09 12.28
N ASP A 21 -13.92 7.50 13.46
CA ASP A 21 -12.88 7.88 14.43
C ASP A 21 -11.50 7.26 14.10
N THR A 22 -11.38 6.57 12.97
CA THR A 22 -10.11 5.98 12.53
C THR A 22 -9.19 7.04 11.93
N THR A 23 -8.05 7.26 12.58
CA THR A 23 -6.96 8.04 11.97
C THR A 23 -6.12 7.18 11.01
N ILE A 24 -5.84 7.70 9.82
CA ILE A 24 -5.02 7.06 8.79
C ILE A 24 -3.72 7.85 8.65
N TRP A 25 -2.59 7.21 8.95
CA TRP A 25 -1.25 7.79 8.84
C TRP A 25 -0.50 7.13 7.68
N ILE A 26 -0.25 7.87 6.60
CA ILE A 26 0.44 7.37 5.41
C ILE A 26 1.63 8.28 5.09
N GLY A 27 2.80 7.71 4.82
CA GLY A 27 4.00 8.45 4.44
C GLY A 27 3.93 9.11 3.06
N ALA A 28 3.42 8.37 2.06
CA ALA A 28 3.13 8.89 0.73
C ALA A 28 1.88 8.25 0.12
N ILE A 29 1.08 9.05 -0.60
CA ILE A 29 -0.09 8.58 -1.33
C ILE A 29 0.19 8.72 -2.82
N ASP A 30 0.18 7.59 -3.52
CA ASP A 30 0.43 7.50 -4.96
C ASP A 30 -0.88 7.32 -5.73
N LYS A 31 -0.90 7.79 -6.97
CA LYS A 31 -2.16 7.98 -7.71
C LYS A 31 -2.74 6.69 -8.29
N GLU A 32 -1.88 5.78 -8.73
CA GLU A 32 -2.26 4.70 -9.62
C GLU A 32 -1.76 3.36 -9.09
N MET A 33 -2.38 2.30 -9.60
CA MET A 33 -1.90 0.94 -9.43
C MET A 33 -1.77 0.26 -10.79
N THR A 34 -0.87 -0.71 -10.90
CA THR A 34 -0.79 -1.60 -12.05
C THR A 34 -1.96 -2.60 -12.05
N LYS A 35 -2.11 -3.36 -13.14
CA LYS A 35 -3.13 -4.42 -13.24
C LYS A 35 -2.89 -5.57 -12.26
N GLU A 36 -1.65 -5.72 -11.82
CA GLU A 36 -1.17 -6.68 -10.83
C GLU A 36 -1.23 -6.10 -9.39
N SER A 37 -1.89 -4.95 -9.22
CA SER A 37 -2.12 -4.28 -7.92
C SER A 37 -0.85 -3.77 -7.22
N TYR A 38 0.20 -3.45 -7.97
CA TYR A 38 1.32 -2.69 -7.43
C TYR A 38 1.02 -1.20 -7.46
N ILE A 39 1.40 -0.48 -6.40
CA ILE A 39 1.29 0.99 -6.34
C ILE A 39 2.31 1.61 -7.31
N VAL A 40 1.93 2.67 -8.03
CA VAL A 40 2.79 3.39 -8.99
C VAL A 40 2.93 4.86 -8.62
N PRO A 41 4.17 5.39 -8.46
CA PRO A 41 5.45 4.70 -8.61
C PRO A 41 5.74 3.61 -7.57
N GLY A 42 5.19 3.73 -6.34
CA GLY A 42 5.29 2.73 -5.29
C GLY A 42 6.72 2.33 -4.92
N LEU A 43 6.86 1.11 -4.39
CA LEU A 43 8.16 0.53 -4.02
C LEU A 43 8.43 -0.87 -4.57
N GLY A 44 7.45 -1.49 -5.24
CA GLY A 44 7.51 -2.91 -5.63
C GLY A 44 7.10 -3.85 -4.49
N ASP A 45 7.64 -5.06 -4.45
CA ASP A 45 7.35 -6.04 -3.39
C ASP A 45 8.10 -5.68 -2.10
N ALA A 46 7.35 -5.20 -1.11
CA ALA A 46 7.90 -4.80 0.19
C ALA A 46 8.48 -5.98 0.99
N GLY A 47 7.95 -7.19 0.82
CA GLY A 47 8.44 -8.38 1.48
C GLY A 47 9.80 -8.79 0.91
N ASP A 48 9.92 -8.85 -0.42
CA ASP A 48 11.17 -9.19 -1.08
C ASP A 48 12.26 -8.15 -0.79
N LEU A 49 11.91 -6.86 -0.73
CA LEU A 49 12.87 -5.82 -0.36
C LEU A 49 13.32 -5.88 1.10
N ALA A 50 12.43 -6.30 2.01
CA ALA A 50 12.75 -6.39 3.44
C ALA A 50 13.52 -7.66 3.80
N TYR A 51 13.24 -8.79 3.14
CA TYR A 51 13.70 -10.12 3.56
C TYR A 51 14.45 -10.89 2.48
N GLY A 52 14.55 -10.35 1.26
CA GLY A 52 15.10 -11.03 0.09
C GLY A 52 14.04 -11.85 -0.65
N THR A 53 14.35 -12.17 -1.91
CA THR A 53 13.47 -12.96 -2.78
C THR A 53 13.27 -14.37 -2.22
N LYS A 54 12.06 -14.92 -2.38
CA LYS A 54 11.79 -16.33 -2.08
C LYS A 54 12.76 -17.23 -2.84
N LYS A 55 13.43 -18.12 -2.11
CA LYS A 55 14.23 -19.20 -2.69
C LYS A 55 13.30 -20.38 -2.95
N ASP A 56 13.24 -20.82 -4.21
CA ASP A 56 12.62 -22.08 -4.58
C ASP A 56 13.66 -23.18 -4.34
N ASP A 57 13.60 -23.83 -3.17
CA ASP A 57 14.31 -25.11 -2.92
C ASP A 57 13.45 -26.29 -3.43
#